data_AF-R7LM83-F1
#
_entry.id   AF-R7LM83-F1
#
_cell.length_a   1.000
_cell.length_b   1.000
_cell.length_c   1.000
_cell.angle_alpha   90.00
_cell.angle_beta   90.00
_cell.angle_gamma   90.00
#
_symmetry.space_group_name_H-M   'P 1'
#
loop_
_entity.id
_entity.type
_entity.pdbx_description
1 polymer ?
#
loop_
_entity_poly.entity_id
_entity_poly.type
_entity_poly.pdbx_seq_one_letter_code
_entity_poly.pdbx_strand_id
1 'polypeptide(L)'
;MEVAYYNLSGGINQALTKTELGIDTKKVYWADSENVEIFQNRGVVKQKGNTLFYQMDEEITGISEMTSYDRSKLVITTISGKIYIYDDSHAKLSLVDKTLTGKNPSFISFLNGILVITESDGLFYIKNNASYDVVECNLKDLEDNIITDAVITVFKGRVWAASGATLYYSALGTYNDFTTDDDAGYINEFHTDTGSITALKPYKDYLAIYKKNSVYLLTGTSPDDFAIVPFANKGAYGNNSIVNVDNKQYFLSNGIYALEQVGELNQIQLGSEISQKIKQEFNSFGDLKKAFCLHYENKNQIWYFFPYIDESYYHIVWINDYVNKSWYKRIIPQNIKTACLYNGYIYTADNQGIIYKEDFGTTFNGEAVKFMWKSPFLAINSPHHRKMIDEFYFLLDTEQDNNFDFSVYKDYDSEYSDDSEKIYSIHQDHMIWGDDTDEVTEQCMWTPDDASVPVWSINKDTMEKAEISESNYSVQLCVSGEEITQSCAIIGLQFREIYNDD
;
A
#
# COMPACT_ATOMS: atom_id res chain seq x y z
N MET A 1 16.45 -5.07 37.44
CA MET A 1 15.85 -3.81 36.93
C MET A 1 14.72 -4.18 35.96
N GLU A 2 13.74 -3.30 35.75
CA GLU A 2 12.61 -3.55 34.84
C GLU A 2 12.56 -2.49 33.73
N VAL A 3 12.35 -2.93 32.49
CA VAL A 3 12.20 -2.06 31.30
C VAL A 3 11.07 -2.61 30.44
N ALA A 4 10.14 -1.75 30.01
CA ALA A 4 9.03 -2.14 29.15
C ALA A 4 8.89 -1.22 27.93
N TYR A 5 8.47 -1.81 26.82
CA TYR A 5 8.21 -1.12 25.55
C TYR A 5 6.77 -1.39 25.10
N TYR A 6 5.94 -0.35 25.12
CA TYR A 6 4.52 -0.44 24.75
C TYR A 6 4.19 0.27 23.42
N ASN A 7 5.20 0.87 22.78
CA ASN A 7 5.02 1.62 21.55
C ASN A 7 5.87 1.02 20.45
N LEU A 8 5.34 -0.02 19.82
CA LEU A 8 5.95 -0.73 18.70
C LEU A 8 5.57 -0.12 17.35
N SER A 9 4.94 1.07 17.33
CA SER A 9 4.44 1.69 16.09
C SER A 9 5.50 2.41 15.24
N GLY A 10 6.80 2.18 15.45
CA GLY A 10 7.89 2.84 14.73
C GLY A 10 7.93 2.58 13.22
N GLY A 11 7.54 1.38 12.80
CA GLY A 11 7.70 0.90 11.43
C GLY A 11 9.17 0.70 11.05
N ILE A 12 9.39 0.22 9.83
CA ILE A 12 10.73 0.05 9.25
C ILE A 12 11.46 1.40 9.19
N ASN A 13 12.73 1.39 9.62
CA ASN A 13 13.62 2.53 9.48
C ASN A 13 15.06 2.10 9.14
N GLN A 14 15.41 2.15 7.86
CA GLN A 14 16.75 1.85 7.35
C GLN A 14 17.70 3.06 7.39
N ALA A 15 17.22 4.25 7.76
CA ALA A 15 18.04 5.47 7.74
C ALA A 15 19.00 5.58 8.93
N LEU A 16 18.70 4.89 10.03
CA LEU A 16 19.47 4.92 11.26
C LEU A 16 20.37 3.69 11.35
N THR A 17 21.50 3.83 12.04
CA THR A 17 22.40 2.70 12.29
C THR A 17 21.79 1.71 13.29
N LYS A 18 22.26 0.45 13.27
CA LYS A 18 21.83 -0.61 14.19
C LYS A 18 21.86 -0.17 15.66
N THR A 19 22.85 0.64 16.04
CA THR A 19 23.03 1.15 17.41
C THR A 19 22.10 2.31 17.73
N GLU A 20 21.86 3.25 16.79
CA GLU A 20 20.98 4.41 17.02
C GLU A 20 19.50 4.04 17.07
N LEU A 21 19.09 3.00 16.33
CA LEU A 21 17.71 2.51 16.26
C LEU A 21 17.15 2.06 17.62
N GLY A 22 18.01 1.56 18.50
CA GLY A 22 17.62 1.01 19.81
C GLY A 22 17.80 1.94 20.99
N ILE A 23 18.26 3.18 20.78
CA ILE A 23 18.49 4.16 21.86
C ILE A 23 17.21 4.91 22.24
N ASP A 24 16.30 5.16 21.28
CA ASP A 24 15.01 5.80 21.56
C ASP A 24 14.01 4.78 22.12
N THR A 25 13.78 4.85 23.42
CA THR A 25 12.89 3.93 24.14
C THR A 25 11.40 4.32 24.07
N LYS A 26 11.07 5.50 23.50
CA LYS A 26 9.67 5.98 23.46
C LYS A 26 8.87 5.45 22.28
N LYS A 27 9.54 5.13 21.17
CA LYS A 27 8.92 4.56 19.97
C LYS A 27 9.90 3.59 19.32
N VAL A 28 9.57 2.31 19.34
CA VAL A 28 10.41 1.24 18.82
C VAL A 28 10.27 1.17 17.30
N TYR A 29 11.33 1.52 16.59
CA TYR A 29 11.48 1.32 15.14
C TYR A 29 11.81 -0.13 14.83
N TRP A 30 11.45 -0.59 13.64
CA TRP A 30 11.71 -1.96 13.19
C TRP A 30 12.98 -1.97 12.34
N ALA A 31 13.82 -2.96 12.58
CA ALA A 31 14.99 -3.19 11.74
C ALA A 31 14.55 -3.73 10.38
N ASP A 32 13.63 -4.70 10.40
CA ASP A 32 12.98 -5.24 9.21
C ASP A 32 11.61 -5.84 9.60
N SER A 33 10.76 -6.05 8.61
CA SER A 33 9.46 -6.68 8.80
C SER A 33 8.88 -7.15 7.48
N GLU A 34 8.04 -8.18 7.51
CA GLU A 34 7.30 -8.74 6.38
C GLU A 34 5.89 -9.12 6.80
N ASN A 35 4.87 -8.68 6.06
CA ASN A 35 3.46 -9.03 6.29
C ASN A 35 2.96 -8.79 7.73
N VAL A 36 3.48 -7.75 8.37
CA VAL A 36 3.00 -7.26 9.67
C VAL A 36 2.60 -5.78 9.56
N GLU A 37 1.65 -5.37 10.39
CA GLU A 37 1.16 -3.99 10.46
C GLU A 37 1.00 -3.54 11.91
N ILE A 38 0.76 -2.24 12.09
CA ILE A 38 0.56 -1.65 13.41
C ILE A 38 -0.83 -2.04 13.92
N PHE A 39 -0.89 -2.58 15.13
CA PHE A 39 -2.13 -2.86 15.83
C PHE A 39 -2.65 -1.61 16.57
N GLN A 40 -3.96 -1.51 16.78
CA GLN A 40 -4.65 -0.31 17.28
C GLN A 40 -4.03 0.30 18.56
N ASN A 41 -3.43 -0.53 19.42
CA ASN A 41 -2.75 -0.11 20.66
C ASN A 41 -1.25 0.20 20.48
N ARG A 42 -0.79 0.57 19.28
CA ARG A 42 0.63 0.74 18.93
C ARG A 42 1.44 -0.56 19.01
N GLY A 43 0.75 -1.69 18.95
CA GLY A 43 1.33 -3.03 18.88
C GLY A 43 1.68 -3.43 17.45
N VAL A 44 1.94 -4.72 17.24
CA VAL A 44 2.23 -5.36 15.96
C VAL A 44 1.25 -6.51 15.76
N VAL A 45 0.67 -6.61 14.57
CA VAL A 45 -0.23 -7.70 14.19
C VAL A 45 0.13 -8.26 12.81
N LYS A 46 -0.10 -9.55 12.59
CA LYS A 46 -0.02 -10.17 11.27
C LYS A 46 -1.01 -9.48 10.30
N GLN A 47 -0.56 -9.13 9.10
CA GLN A 47 -1.44 -8.61 8.05
C GLN A 47 -2.42 -9.68 7.58
N LYS A 48 -3.59 -9.22 7.12
CA LYS A 48 -4.52 -10.08 6.38
C LYS A 48 -3.96 -10.45 5.01
N GLY A 49 -4.37 -11.60 4.51
CA GLY A 49 -3.94 -12.08 3.20
C GLY A 49 -4.77 -11.49 2.06
N ASN A 50 -5.05 -12.31 1.05
CA ASN A 50 -5.93 -11.97 -0.07
C ASN A 50 -6.82 -13.16 -0.44
N THR A 51 -7.91 -12.87 -1.15
CA THR A 51 -8.83 -13.92 -1.63
C THR A 51 -9.08 -13.75 -3.12
N LEU A 52 -9.31 -14.87 -3.81
CA LEU A 52 -9.85 -14.87 -5.16
C LEU A 52 -11.15 -14.07 -5.22
N PHE A 53 -11.20 -13.09 -6.13
CA PHE A 53 -12.42 -12.34 -6.46
C PHE A 53 -13.02 -12.84 -7.78
N TYR A 54 -12.23 -12.89 -8.84
CA TYR A 54 -12.66 -13.37 -10.16
C TYR A 54 -11.46 -13.95 -10.92
N GLN A 55 -11.70 -14.97 -11.75
CA GLN A 55 -10.68 -15.56 -12.63
C GLN A 55 -11.06 -15.42 -14.11
N MET A 56 -10.15 -14.82 -14.89
CA MET A 56 -10.20 -14.77 -16.35
C MET A 56 -9.44 -15.95 -16.96
N ASP A 57 -9.75 -16.28 -18.22
CA ASP A 57 -9.02 -17.28 -19.02
C ASP A 57 -7.76 -16.72 -19.68
N GLU A 58 -7.51 -15.41 -19.57
CA GLU A 58 -6.43 -14.69 -20.22
C GLU A 58 -5.73 -13.76 -19.22
N GLU A 59 -4.44 -13.50 -19.46
CA GLU A 59 -3.66 -12.54 -18.68
C GLU A 59 -4.28 -11.14 -18.71
N ILE A 60 -4.35 -10.51 -17.54
CA ILE A 60 -4.88 -9.16 -17.37
C ILE A 60 -3.78 -8.12 -17.63
N THR A 61 -4.11 -7.08 -18.37
CA THR A 61 -3.21 -5.95 -18.68
C THR A 61 -3.52 -4.71 -17.84
N GLY A 62 -4.76 -4.55 -17.39
CA GLY A 62 -5.22 -3.38 -16.65
C GLY A 62 -6.55 -3.64 -15.97
N ILE A 63 -6.72 -3.03 -14.79
CA ILE A 63 -8.00 -2.98 -14.08
C ILE A 63 -8.25 -1.55 -13.60
N SER A 64 -9.51 -1.13 -13.62
CA SER A 64 -9.90 0.19 -13.15
C SER A 64 -11.36 0.24 -12.73
N GLU A 65 -11.68 1.12 -11.79
CA GLU A 65 -13.05 1.41 -11.40
C GLU A 65 -13.70 2.40 -12.38
N MET A 66 -14.87 2.04 -12.87
CA MET A 66 -15.79 2.93 -13.55
C MET A 66 -16.94 3.25 -12.61
N THR A 67 -17.00 4.51 -12.16
CA THR A 67 -18.10 5.00 -11.31
C THR A 67 -19.20 5.60 -12.19
N SER A 68 -20.45 5.28 -11.89
CA SER A 68 -21.62 5.93 -12.50
C SER A 68 -22.71 6.09 -11.46
N TYR A 69 -23.06 7.33 -11.17
CA TYR A 69 -23.92 7.68 -10.04
C TYR A 69 -23.36 7.04 -8.74
N ASP A 70 -24.15 6.16 -8.10
CA ASP A 70 -23.78 5.46 -6.86
C ASP A 70 -23.35 3.99 -7.09
N ARG A 71 -23.06 3.61 -8.34
CA ARG A 71 -22.66 2.25 -8.68
C ARG A 71 -21.28 2.24 -9.34
N SER A 72 -20.39 1.46 -8.76
CA SER A 72 -19.09 1.14 -9.36
C SER A 72 -19.17 -0.15 -10.15
N LYS A 73 -18.45 -0.19 -11.27
CA LYS A 73 -18.20 -1.39 -12.06
C LYS A 73 -16.70 -1.55 -12.27
N LEU A 74 -16.22 -2.78 -12.39
CA LEU A 74 -14.81 -3.05 -12.62
C LEU A 74 -14.57 -3.23 -14.12
N VAL A 75 -13.68 -2.40 -14.67
CA VAL A 75 -13.21 -2.49 -16.05
C VAL A 75 -11.94 -3.32 -16.07
N ILE A 76 -11.90 -4.32 -16.93
CA ILE A 76 -10.80 -5.29 -17.03
C ILE A 76 -10.35 -5.34 -18.49
N THR A 77 -9.05 -5.23 -18.74
CA THR A 77 -8.45 -5.40 -20.07
C THR A 77 -7.53 -6.61 -20.08
N THR A 78 -7.50 -7.35 -21.18
CA THR A 78 -6.67 -8.57 -21.30
C THR A 78 -5.57 -8.43 -22.36
N ILE A 79 -4.64 -9.38 -22.37
CA ILE A 79 -3.52 -9.44 -23.31
C ILE A 79 -3.95 -9.61 -24.78
N SER A 80 -5.14 -10.16 -25.02
CA SER A 80 -5.72 -10.28 -26.38
C SER A 80 -6.35 -8.97 -26.87
N GLY A 81 -6.38 -7.94 -26.02
CA GLY A 81 -6.97 -6.65 -26.30
C GLY A 81 -8.47 -6.56 -25.98
N LYS A 82 -9.08 -7.61 -25.44
CA LYS A 82 -10.50 -7.57 -25.04
C LYS A 82 -10.69 -6.69 -23.82
N ILE A 83 -11.83 -6.00 -23.78
CA ILE A 83 -12.26 -5.16 -22.66
C ILE A 83 -13.53 -5.78 -22.08
N TYR A 84 -13.52 -6.05 -20.78
CA TYR A 84 -14.66 -6.55 -20.04
C TYR A 84 -15.10 -5.54 -18.98
N ILE A 85 -16.40 -5.50 -18.73
CA ILE A 85 -16.99 -4.75 -17.63
C ILE A 85 -17.72 -5.73 -16.73
N TYR A 86 -17.25 -5.83 -15.49
CA TYR A 86 -17.85 -6.64 -14.44
C TYR A 86 -18.77 -5.78 -13.58
N ASP A 87 -20.04 -6.16 -13.51
CA ASP A 87 -21.04 -5.58 -12.63
C ASP A 87 -21.28 -6.50 -11.43
N ASP A 88 -20.82 -6.07 -10.26
CA ASP A 88 -20.91 -6.82 -9.00
C ASP A 88 -22.36 -6.97 -8.52
N SER A 89 -23.24 -6.00 -8.80
CA SER A 89 -24.65 -6.06 -8.36
C SER A 89 -25.43 -7.19 -9.04
N HIS A 90 -25.01 -7.57 -10.24
CA HIS A 90 -25.66 -8.62 -11.04
C HIS A 90 -24.74 -9.83 -11.27
N ALA A 91 -23.54 -9.83 -10.68
CA ALA A 91 -22.47 -10.78 -10.93
C ALA A 91 -22.27 -11.08 -12.43
N LYS A 92 -22.30 -10.04 -13.27
CA LYS A 92 -22.33 -10.18 -14.73
C LYS A 92 -21.09 -9.57 -15.36
N LEU A 93 -20.36 -10.39 -16.11
CA LEU A 93 -19.29 -9.95 -17.01
C LEU A 93 -19.85 -9.66 -18.40
N SER A 94 -19.56 -8.48 -18.95
CA SER A 94 -19.98 -8.07 -20.28
C SER A 94 -18.78 -7.70 -21.13
N LEU A 95 -18.69 -8.23 -22.36
CA LEU A 95 -17.66 -7.88 -23.32
C LEU A 95 -18.04 -6.57 -24.04
N VAL A 96 -17.09 -5.65 -24.15
CA VAL A 96 -17.23 -4.40 -24.91
C VAL A 96 -16.83 -4.66 -26.37
N ASP A 97 -17.57 -4.09 -27.32
CA ASP A 97 -17.30 -4.22 -28.76
C ASP A 97 -16.13 -3.31 -29.21
N LYS A 98 -14.94 -3.58 -28.67
CA LYS A 98 -13.67 -2.93 -29.02
C LYS A 98 -12.51 -3.85 -28.65
N THR A 99 -11.55 -3.95 -29.56
CA THR A 99 -10.29 -4.66 -29.33
C THR A 99 -9.15 -3.65 -29.28
N LEU A 100 -8.40 -3.67 -28.19
CA LEU A 100 -7.18 -2.88 -28.00
C LEU A 100 -6.01 -3.50 -28.76
N THR A 101 -5.15 -2.65 -29.30
CA THR A 101 -3.86 -3.05 -29.88
C THR A 101 -2.72 -2.85 -28.88
N GLY A 102 -2.82 -1.83 -28.02
CA GLY A 102 -1.89 -1.57 -26.93
C GLY A 102 -2.11 -2.51 -25.73
N LYS A 103 -1.05 -2.67 -24.94
CA LYS A 103 -1.00 -3.55 -23.76
C LYS A 103 -0.94 -2.79 -22.45
N ASN A 104 -0.75 -1.46 -22.47
CA ASN A 104 -0.63 -0.62 -21.28
C ASN A 104 -1.74 0.42 -21.27
N PRO A 105 -2.97 0.06 -20.89
CA PRO A 105 -4.07 1.00 -20.85
C PRO A 105 -3.96 1.93 -19.64
N SER A 106 -4.27 3.20 -19.88
CA SER A 106 -4.50 4.22 -18.86
C SER A 106 -5.98 4.56 -18.81
N PHE A 107 -6.50 4.73 -17.60
CA PHE A 107 -7.92 4.89 -17.34
C PHE A 107 -8.20 6.17 -16.55
N ILE A 108 -9.27 6.87 -16.90
CA ILE A 108 -9.82 7.95 -16.06
C ILE A 108 -11.34 7.94 -16.12
N SER A 109 -11.99 7.93 -14.96
CA SER A 109 -13.44 8.07 -14.87
C SER A 109 -13.86 9.49 -15.25
N PHE A 110 -14.89 9.60 -16.10
CA PHE A 110 -15.45 10.89 -16.52
C PHE A 110 -16.96 10.75 -16.71
N LEU A 111 -17.74 11.62 -16.06
CA LEU A 111 -19.21 11.60 -16.09
C LEU A 111 -19.77 10.18 -15.79
N ASN A 112 -20.48 9.58 -16.74
CA ASN A 112 -21.13 8.27 -16.61
C ASN A 112 -20.39 7.20 -17.42
N GLY A 113 -19.07 7.17 -17.34
CA GLY A 113 -18.24 6.26 -18.12
C GLY A 113 -16.77 6.42 -17.82
N ILE A 114 -15.95 5.83 -18.68
CA ILE A 114 -14.51 5.79 -18.50
C ILE A 114 -13.80 6.11 -19.81
N LEU A 115 -12.77 6.94 -19.71
CA LEU A 115 -11.83 7.22 -20.78
C LEU A 115 -10.68 6.23 -20.71
N VAL A 116 -10.28 5.75 -21.88
CA VAL A 116 -9.20 4.78 -22.04
C VAL A 116 -8.28 5.25 -23.15
N ILE A 117 -6.98 5.16 -22.91
CA ILE A 117 -5.92 5.40 -23.90
C ILE A 117 -4.83 4.36 -23.71
N THR A 118 -4.16 3.97 -24.80
CA THR A 118 -3.04 3.02 -24.74
C THR A 118 -1.84 3.60 -25.51
N GLU A 119 -0.73 2.87 -25.52
CA GLU A 119 0.47 3.23 -26.27
C GLU A 119 0.25 3.19 -27.80
N SER A 120 -0.78 2.49 -28.28
CA SER A 120 -1.05 2.26 -29.71
C SER A 120 -2.46 2.65 -30.14
N ASP A 121 -3.40 2.80 -29.20
CA ASP A 121 -4.78 3.20 -29.45
C ASP A 121 -4.99 4.63 -28.93
N GLY A 122 -5.64 5.46 -29.76
CA GLY A 122 -6.01 6.83 -29.38
C GLY A 122 -7.03 6.88 -28.24
N LEU A 123 -7.28 8.08 -27.72
CA LEU A 123 -8.26 8.28 -26.65
C LEU A 123 -9.67 7.91 -27.11
N PHE A 124 -10.33 7.02 -26.36
CA PHE A 124 -11.73 6.68 -26.55
C PHE A 124 -12.49 6.64 -25.22
N TYR A 125 -13.81 6.77 -25.30
CA TYR A 125 -14.72 6.78 -24.16
C TYR A 125 -15.68 5.59 -24.21
N ILE A 126 -15.78 4.86 -23.11
CA ILE A 126 -16.75 3.78 -22.94
C ILE A 126 -17.91 4.31 -22.11
N LYS A 127 -19.11 4.33 -22.70
CA LYS A 127 -20.34 4.76 -22.01
C LYS A 127 -20.80 3.67 -21.05
N ASN A 128 -21.24 4.05 -19.85
CA ASN A 128 -21.96 3.13 -18.98
C ASN A 128 -23.46 3.07 -19.35
N ASN A 129 -23.76 2.52 -20.54
CA ASN A 129 -25.12 2.23 -20.99
C ASN A 129 -25.32 0.72 -21.18
N ALA A 130 -26.47 0.30 -21.71
CA ALA A 130 -26.80 -1.12 -21.81
C ALA A 130 -25.86 -1.92 -22.74
N SER A 131 -25.29 -1.26 -23.76
CA SER A 131 -24.42 -1.84 -24.78
C SER A 131 -22.93 -1.53 -24.60
N TYR A 132 -22.58 -0.68 -23.63
CA TYR A 132 -21.23 -0.14 -23.44
C TYR A 132 -20.64 0.48 -24.71
N ASP A 133 -21.40 1.40 -25.34
CA ASP A 133 -20.98 2.01 -26.61
C ASP A 133 -19.63 2.73 -26.45
N VAL A 134 -18.74 2.48 -27.42
CA VAL A 134 -17.42 3.08 -27.50
C VAL A 134 -17.46 4.27 -28.45
N VAL A 135 -16.92 5.41 -28.01
CA VAL A 135 -16.82 6.63 -28.81
C VAL A 135 -15.36 7.07 -28.89
N GLU A 136 -14.82 7.08 -30.10
CA GLU A 136 -13.49 7.63 -30.38
C GLU A 136 -13.49 9.15 -30.13
N CYS A 137 -12.52 9.62 -29.33
CA CYS A 137 -12.43 11.03 -28.98
C CYS A 137 -11.65 11.84 -30.02
N ASN A 138 -10.95 11.18 -30.95
CA ASN A 138 -10.18 11.80 -32.04
C ASN A 138 -9.27 12.94 -31.58
N LEU A 139 -8.61 12.75 -30.44
CA LEU A 139 -7.60 13.70 -29.94
C LEU A 139 -6.41 13.70 -30.89
N LYS A 140 -6.08 14.87 -31.45
CA LYS A 140 -5.00 15.06 -32.41
C LYS A 140 -3.93 16.01 -31.91
N ASP A 141 -2.72 15.81 -32.40
CA ASP A 141 -1.60 16.72 -32.18
C ASP A 141 -1.63 17.93 -33.14
N LEU A 142 -0.62 18.79 -33.02
CA LEU A 142 -0.44 19.97 -33.87
C LEU A 142 -0.17 19.63 -35.35
N GLU A 143 0.19 18.38 -35.65
CA GLU A 143 0.46 17.86 -37.00
C GLU A 143 -0.75 17.07 -37.56
N ASP A 144 -1.89 17.11 -36.87
CA ASP A 144 -3.14 16.38 -37.20
C ASP A 144 -3.04 14.85 -37.08
N ASN A 145 -2.02 14.32 -36.38
CA ASN A 145 -1.91 12.90 -36.06
C ASN A 145 -2.70 12.56 -34.80
N ILE A 146 -3.24 11.34 -34.73
CA ILE A 146 -3.92 10.85 -33.52
C ILE A 146 -2.88 10.65 -32.41
N ILE A 147 -3.14 11.26 -31.25
CA ILE A 147 -2.28 11.07 -30.08
C ILE A 147 -2.54 9.70 -29.47
N THR A 148 -1.49 8.88 -29.44
CA THR A 148 -1.41 7.64 -28.65
C THR A 148 -0.43 7.88 -27.50
N ASP A 149 -0.64 7.24 -26.34
CA ASP A 149 0.18 7.43 -25.13
C ASP A 149 0.13 8.82 -24.44
N ALA A 150 -1.02 9.49 -24.44
CA ALA A 150 -1.19 10.75 -23.71
C ALA A 150 -1.39 10.51 -22.20
N VAL A 151 -0.82 11.40 -21.38
CA VAL A 151 -1.17 11.47 -19.95
C VAL A 151 -2.52 12.17 -19.82
N ILE A 152 -3.54 11.46 -19.34
CA ILE A 152 -4.90 12.00 -19.24
C ILE A 152 -5.33 12.25 -17.80
N THR A 153 -6.18 13.26 -17.62
CA THR A 153 -6.84 13.56 -16.35
C THR A 153 -8.13 14.35 -16.56
N VAL A 154 -8.94 14.49 -15.52
CA VAL A 154 -10.16 15.31 -15.55
C VAL A 154 -10.02 16.44 -14.54
N PHE A 155 -10.25 17.66 -14.98
CA PHE A 155 -10.21 18.84 -14.12
C PHE A 155 -11.27 19.85 -14.53
N LYS A 156 -12.07 20.30 -13.56
CA LYS A 156 -13.17 21.26 -13.73
C LYS A 156 -14.13 20.93 -14.89
N GLY A 157 -14.50 19.65 -14.99
CA GLY A 157 -15.45 19.18 -16.00
C GLY A 157 -14.89 19.07 -17.42
N ARG A 158 -13.58 19.23 -17.60
CA ARG A 158 -12.87 19.06 -18.87
C ARG A 158 -11.94 17.86 -18.80
N VAL A 159 -11.74 17.23 -19.94
CA VAL A 159 -10.70 16.22 -20.15
C VAL A 159 -9.43 16.96 -20.53
N TRP A 160 -8.36 16.68 -19.80
CA TRP A 160 -7.03 17.21 -20.06
C TRP A 160 -6.13 16.07 -20.50
N ALA A 161 -5.36 16.30 -21.55
CA ALA A 161 -4.40 15.34 -22.07
C ALA A 161 -3.05 16.03 -22.29
N ALA A 162 -1.95 15.40 -21.90
CA ALA A 162 -0.61 15.90 -22.18
C ALA A 162 0.14 14.94 -23.10
N SER A 163 0.75 15.50 -24.14
CA SER A 163 1.67 14.80 -25.03
C SER A 163 2.90 15.67 -25.28
N GLY A 164 4.08 15.14 -24.98
CA GLY A 164 5.31 15.92 -24.98
C GLY A 164 5.22 17.10 -24.01
N ALA A 165 5.45 18.32 -24.51
CA ALA A 165 5.35 19.56 -23.72
C ALA A 165 3.99 20.28 -23.87
N THR A 166 3.06 19.70 -24.65
CA THR A 166 1.77 20.31 -24.98
C THR A 166 0.67 19.76 -24.09
N LEU A 167 -0.15 20.66 -23.56
CA LEU A 167 -1.34 20.35 -22.78
C LEU A 167 -2.60 20.65 -23.59
N TYR A 168 -3.41 19.64 -23.85
CA TYR A 168 -4.67 19.72 -24.57
C TYR A 168 -5.84 19.69 -23.57
N TYR A 169 -6.92 20.42 -23.87
CA TYR A 169 -8.13 20.45 -23.06
C TYR A 169 -9.39 20.38 -23.92
N SER A 170 -10.38 19.62 -23.46
CA SER A 170 -11.68 19.51 -24.12
C SER A 170 -12.61 20.69 -23.79
N ALA A 171 -13.63 20.84 -24.62
CA ALA A 171 -14.79 21.68 -24.33
C ALA A 171 -15.50 21.22 -23.04
N LEU A 172 -16.26 22.12 -22.41
CA LEU A 172 -16.80 21.87 -21.08
C LEU A 172 -17.82 20.71 -21.10
N GLY A 173 -17.60 19.70 -20.27
CA GLY A 173 -18.50 18.56 -20.13
C GLY A 173 -18.48 17.60 -21.32
N THR A 174 -17.56 17.77 -22.27
CA THR A 174 -17.40 16.88 -23.42
C THR A 174 -16.15 16.02 -23.25
N TYR A 175 -16.20 14.81 -23.81
CA TYR A 175 -15.08 13.87 -23.81
C TYR A 175 -14.39 13.77 -25.17
N ASN A 176 -15.00 14.30 -26.24
CA ASN A 176 -14.57 14.10 -27.63
C ASN A 176 -14.45 15.40 -28.44
N ASP A 177 -14.58 16.56 -27.81
CA ASP A 177 -14.45 17.85 -28.50
C ASP A 177 -13.24 18.61 -27.97
N PHE A 178 -12.20 18.68 -28.79
CA PHE A 178 -10.92 19.33 -28.51
C PHE A 178 -10.68 20.52 -29.46
N THR A 179 -11.69 20.95 -30.21
CA THR A 179 -11.51 21.90 -31.33
C THR A 179 -12.45 23.10 -31.29
N THR A 180 -13.51 23.08 -30.48
CA THR A 180 -14.43 24.22 -30.38
C THR A 180 -13.71 25.52 -30.01
N ASP A 181 -13.88 26.53 -30.85
CA ASP A 181 -13.32 27.87 -30.66
C ASP A 181 -13.70 28.43 -29.29
N ASP A 182 -12.74 29.07 -28.62
CA ASP A 182 -12.86 29.69 -27.29
C ASP A 182 -13.26 28.77 -26.12
N ASP A 183 -13.45 27.46 -26.37
CA ASP A 183 -13.81 26.49 -25.32
C ASP A 183 -12.89 25.27 -25.27
N ALA A 184 -12.21 24.92 -26.36
CA ALA A 184 -11.27 23.80 -26.42
C ALA A 184 -9.97 24.22 -27.11
N GLY A 185 -8.89 23.48 -26.85
CA GLY A 185 -7.62 23.76 -27.51
C GLY A 185 -6.41 23.21 -26.79
N TYR A 186 -5.29 23.91 -26.94
CA TYR A 186 -4.01 23.52 -26.38
C TYR A 186 -3.24 24.69 -25.77
N ILE A 187 -2.37 24.37 -24.82
CA ILE A 187 -1.36 25.25 -24.25
C ILE A 187 -0.02 24.56 -24.51
N ASN A 188 0.83 25.18 -25.32
CA ASN A 188 2.16 24.65 -25.64
C ASN A 188 3.25 25.56 -25.05
N GLU A 189 4.42 24.96 -24.76
CA GLU A 189 5.66 25.66 -24.40
C GLU A 189 5.49 26.79 -23.38
N PHE A 190 4.77 26.50 -22.29
CA PHE A 190 4.60 27.47 -21.22
C PHE A 190 5.88 27.59 -20.37
N HIS A 191 6.25 28.83 -20.02
CA HIS A 191 7.46 29.20 -19.27
C HIS A 191 8.78 28.81 -19.99
N THR A 192 9.90 28.75 -19.26
CA THR A 192 11.26 28.51 -19.80
C THR A 192 11.62 27.02 -19.94
N ASP A 193 10.63 26.12 -19.89
CA ASP A 193 10.86 24.68 -19.77
C ASP A 193 10.15 23.93 -20.90
N THR A 194 10.95 23.38 -21.83
CA THR A 194 10.48 22.58 -22.96
C THR A 194 10.45 21.07 -22.65
N GLY A 195 10.68 20.69 -21.39
CA GLY A 195 10.62 19.30 -20.97
C GLY A 195 9.21 18.70 -21.09
N SER A 196 9.16 17.41 -21.35
CA SER A 196 7.91 16.65 -21.44
C SER A 196 7.19 16.59 -20.09
N ILE A 197 5.85 16.67 -20.17
CA ILE A 197 4.94 16.46 -19.05
C ILE A 197 4.90 14.96 -18.74
N THR A 198 5.09 14.61 -17.47
CA THR A 198 5.14 13.22 -17.00
C THR A 198 3.88 12.81 -16.25
N ALA A 199 3.16 13.76 -15.65
CA ALA A 199 1.92 13.49 -14.93
C ALA A 199 1.01 14.72 -14.87
N LEU A 200 -0.30 14.48 -14.78
CA LEU A 200 -1.33 15.49 -14.59
C LEU A 200 -2.27 15.04 -13.47
N LYS A 201 -2.33 15.79 -12.37
CA LYS A 201 -3.19 15.43 -11.24
C LYS A 201 -3.93 16.64 -10.70
N PRO A 202 -5.28 16.57 -10.59
CA PRO A 202 -6.05 17.57 -9.87
C PRO A 202 -5.59 17.66 -8.42
N TYR A 203 -5.40 18.87 -7.93
CA TYR A 203 -5.09 19.16 -6.54
C TYR A 203 -5.92 20.37 -6.08
N LYS A 204 -7.03 20.09 -5.40
CA LYS A 204 -8.01 21.10 -4.98
C LYS A 204 -8.47 21.93 -6.19
N ASP A 205 -8.32 23.25 -6.13
CA ASP A 205 -8.69 24.19 -7.20
C ASP A 205 -7.64 24.35 -8.30
N TYR A 206 -6.55 23.57 -8.23
CA TYR A 206 -5.43 23.60 -9.16
C TYR A 206 -5.33 22.28 -9.93
N LEU A 207 -4.80 22.36 -11.15
CA LEU A 207 -4.29 21.19 -11.85
C LEU A 207 -2.76 21.18 -11.73
N ALA A 208 -2.21 20.20 -11.02
CA ALA A 208 -0.79 20.03 -10.88
C ALA A 208 -0.21 19.34 -12.13
N ILE A 209 0.68 20.06 -12.81
CA ILE A 209 1.37 19.62 -14.01
C ILE A 209 2.80 19.27 -13.63
N TYR A 210 3.12 17.99 -13.71
CA TYR A 210 4.43 17.46 -13.36
C TYR A 210 5.26 17.28 -14.63
N LYS A 211 6.51 17.74 -14.55
CA LYS A 211 7.57 17.37 -15.49
C LYS A 211 8.60 16.52 -14.75
N LYS A 212 9.74 16.24 -15.38
CA LYS A 212 10.83 15.45 -14.77
C LYS A 212 11.39 16.09 -13.49
N ASN A 213 11.60 17.41 -13.50
CA ASN A 213 12.31 18.12 -12.43
C ASN A 213 11.53 19.29 -11.84
N SER A 214 10.30 19.53 -12.30
CA SER A 214 9.54 20.74 -11.98
C SER A 214 8.05 20.41 -11.88
N VAL A 215 7.33 21.22 -11.09
CA VAL A 215 5.88 21.18 -10.93
C VAL A 215 5.34 22.57 -11.19
N TYR A 216 4.28 22.61 -11.99
CA TYR A 216 3.52 23.80 -12.28
C TYR A 216 2.09 23.61 -11.79
N LEU A 217 1.44 24.70 -11.39
CA LEU A 217 0.02 24.69 -11.02
C LEU A 217 -0.75 25.50 -12.05
N LEU A 218 -1.75 24.88 -12.66
CA LEU A 218 -2.72 25.54 -13.51
C LEU A 218 -3.93 25.96 -12.67
N THR A 219 -4.31 27.22 -12.82
CA THR A 219 -5.52 27.85 -12.26
C THR A 219 -6.44 28.28 -13.39
N GLY A 220 -7.68 28.62 -13.04
CA GLY A 220 -8.71 29.06 -13.98
C GLY A 220 -9.83 28.03 -14.17
N THR A 221 -10.93 28.49 -14.74
CA THR A 221 -12.17 27.76 -15.04
C THR A 221 -12.52 27.76 -16.53
N SER A 222 -11.98 28.71 -17.30
CA SER A 222 -12.24 28.91 -18.73
C SER A 222 -10.95 29.24 -19.48
N PRO A 223 -10.86 29.00 -20.80
CA PRO A 223 -9.65 29.30 -21.57
C PRO A 223 -9.08 30.71 -21.37
N ASP A 224 -9.95 31.72 -21.18
CA ASP A 224 -9.56 33.12 -20.94
C ASP A 224 -8.88 33.39 -19.60
N ASP A 225 -9.06 32.53 -18.59
CA ASP A 225 -8.57 32.73 -17.23
C ASP A 225 -7.46 31.74 -16.84
N PHE A 226 -7.05 30.86 -17.76
CA PHE A 226 -6.02 29.87 -17.50
C PHE A 226 -4.67 30.53 -17.22
N ALA A 227 -4.15 30.28 -16.02
CA ALA A 227 -2.83 30.75 -15.62
C ALA A 227 -2.02 29.60 -15.04
N ILE A 228 -0.84 29.39 -15.60
CA ILE A 228 0.13 28.38 -15.15
C ILE A 228 1.23 29.09 -14.38
N VAL A 229 1.51 28.64 -13.16
CA VAL A 229 2.58 29.19 -12.32
C VAL A 229 3.59 28.11 -11.93
N PRO A 230 4.91 28.40 -11.94
CA PRO A 230 5.91 27.48 -11.41
C PRO A 230 5.72 27.35 -9.90
N PHE A 231 5.78 26.12 -9.40
CA PHE A 231 5.49 25.83 -8.00
C PHE A 231 6.67 25.18 -7.27
N ALA A 232 7.21 24.07 -7.80
CA ALA A 232 8.29 23.35 -7.14
C ALA A 232 9.34 22.83 -8.12
N ASN A 233 10.56 22.64 -7.61
CA ASN A 233 11.72 22.12 -8.36
C ASN A 233 11.91 20.60 -8.14
N LYS A 234 10.81 19.86 -7.99
CA LYS A 234 10.79 18.40 -7.85
C LYS A 234 9.65 17.83 -8.68
N GLY A 235 9.99 17.15 -9.77
CA GLY A 235 9.02 16.54 -10.68
C GLY A 235 8.59 15.14 -10.28
N ALA A 236 7.76 14.48 -11.09
CA ALA A 236 7.30 13.11 -10.86
C ALA A 236 7.73 12.16 -12.00
N TYR A 237 7.91 10.88 -11.67
CA TYR A 237 8.28 9.86 -12.66
C TYR A 237 7.14 9.44 -13.57
N GLY A 238 5.90 9.39 -13.06
CA GLY A 238 4.73 9.00 -13.86
C GLY A 238 3.41 9.31 -13.18
N ASN A 239 2.33 9.31 -13.96
CA ASN A 239 0.99 9.70 -13.51
C ASN A 239 0.42 8.79 -12.40
N ASN A 240 0.71 7.50 -12.50
CA ASN A 240 0.19 6.50 -11.55
C ASN A 240 0.92 6.52 -10.20
N SER A 241 2.05 7.24 -10.13
CA SER A 241 2.85 7.43 -8.90
C SER A 241 2.42 8.65 -8.07
N ILE A 242 1.25 9.22 -8.37
CA ILE A 242 0.69 10.39 -7.70
C ILE A 242 -0.68 10.08 -7.12
N VAL A 243 -0.85 10.37 -5.84
CA VAL A 243 -2.09 10.11 -5.10
C VAL A 243 -2.46 11.27 -4.18
N ASN A 244 -3.76 11.57 -4.13
CA ASN A 244 -4.32 12.56 -3.22
C ASN A 244 -4.81 11.85 -1.96
N VAL A 245 -4.39 12.37 -0.81
CA VAL A 245 -4.82 11.90 0.51
C VAL A 245 -5.11 13.13 1.34
N ASP A 246 -6.36 13.26 1.80
CA ASP A 246 -6.86 14.44 2.49
C ASP A 246 -6.51 15.74 1.73
N ASN A 247 -5.72 16.60 2.38
CA ASN A 247 -5.27 17.89 1.88
C ASN A 247 -3.87 17.84 1.25
N LYS A 248 -3.33 16.65 1.02
CA LYS A 248 -1.96 16.43 0.54
C LYS A 248 -1.96 15.64 -0.77
N GLN A 249 -1.03 15.98 -1.65
CA GLN A 249 -0.80 15.23 -2.89
C GLN A 249 0.60 14.63 -2.82
N TYR A 250 0.65 13.31 -2.65
CA TYR A 250 1.88 12.53 -2.59
C TYR A 250 2.32 12.18 -4.01
N PHE A 251 3.62 12.33 -4.30
CA PHE A 251 4.17 12.01 -5.60
C PHE A 251 5.58 11.42 -5.49
N LEU A 252 5.91 10.54 -6.43
CA LEU A 252 7.21 9.90 -6.54
C LEU A 252 8.16 10.68 -7.46
N SER A 253 9.22 11.21 -6.88
CA SER A 253 10.37 11.81 -7.55
C SER A 253 11.62 10.99 -7.19
N ASN A 254 12.79 11.62 -7.03
CA ASN A 254 13.98 11.00 -6.43
C ASN A 254 13.76 10.46 -4.99
N GLY A 255 12.60 10.75 -4.40
CA GLY A 255 12.05 10.25 -3.16
C GLY A 255 10.54 10.55 -3.19
N ILE A 256 9.83 10.20 -2.13
CA ILE A 256 8.40 10.49 -1.99
C ILE A 256 8.26 11.83 -1.29
N TYR A 257 7.60 12.76 -1.96
CA TYR A 257 7.29 14.09 -1.42
C TYR A 257 5.78 14.29 -1.41
N ALA A 258 5.33 15.26 -0.64
CA ALA A 258 3.94 15.69 -0.63
C ALA A 258 3.85 17.19 -0.93
N LEU A 259 2.88 17.58 -1.74
CA LEU A 259 2.37 18.95 -1.77
C LEU A 259 1.42 19.10 -0.61
N GLU A 260 1.69 20.04 0.29
CA GLU A 260 0.92 20.24 1.51
C GLU A 260 0.50 21.71 1.63
N GLN A 261 -0.69 21.96 2.16
CA GLN A 261 -1.13 23.31 2.48
C GLN A 261 -0.74 23.64 3.91
N VAL A 262 0.00 24.74 4.12
CA VAL A 262 0.55 25.11 5.41
C VAL A 262 0.12 26.54 5.80
N GLY A 263 -0.20 26.71 7.09
CA GLY A 263 -0.49 28.00 7.70
C GLY A 263 -1.91 28.53 7.45
N GLU A 264 -2.27 29.57 8.21
CA GLU A 264 -3.60 30.19 8.15
C GLU A 264 -3.92 30.82 6.78
N LEU A 265 -2.88 31.17 6.01
CA LEU A 265 -2.99 31.76 4.68
C LEU A 265 -3.18 30.73 3.56
N ASN A 266 -3.31 29.44 3.89
CA ASN A 266 -3.65 28.41 2.92
C ASN A 266 -2.63 28.31 1.75
N GLN A 267 -1.35 28.58 2.02
CA GLN A 267 -0.30 28.51 1.01
C GLN A 267 0.11 27.06 0.78
N ILE A 268 0.23 26.67 -0.50
CA ILE A 268 0.75 25.35 -0.86
C ILE A 268 2.28 25.40 -0.73
N GLN A 269 2.87 24.41 -0.09
CA GLN A 269 4.31 24.22 0.08
C GLN A 269 4.71 22.79 -0.30
N LEU A 270 5.94 22.62 -0.77
CA LEU A 270 6.55 21.31 -0.88
C LEU A 270 6.98 20.80 0.51
N GLY A 271 6.40 19.69 0.95
CA GLY A 271 6.76 19.01 2.20
C GLY A 271 8.14 18.36 2.17
N SER A 272 8.61 17.95 3.34
CA SER A 272 9.85 17.16 3.48
C SER A 272 9.71 15.77 2.84
N GLU A 273 10.84 15.15 2.50
CA GLU A 273 10.87 13.79 1.97
C GLU A 273 10.34 12.78 3.00
N ILE A 274 9.34 11.99 2.60
CA ILE A 274 8.67 10.99 3.44
C ILE A 274 9.38 9.63 3.38
N SER A 275 10.03 9.34 2.24
CA SER A 275 10.75 8.09 1.97
C SER A 275 12.13 8.01 2.64
N GLN A 276 12.52 8.95 3.50
CA GLN A 276 13.86 8.95 4.11
C GLN A 276 14.17 7.62 4.81
N LYS A 277 13.19 7.04 5.51
CA LYS A 277 13.31 5.76 6.24
C LYS A 277 13.55 4.55 5.35
N ILE A 278 13.17 4.60 4.08
CA ILE A 278 13.28 3.51 3.11
C ILE A 278 14.23 3.87 1.96
N LYS A 279 15.04 4.92 2.14
CA LYS A 279 15.83 5.50 1.06
C LYS A 279 16.89 4.55 0.52
N GLN A 280 17.40 3.65 1.36
CA GLN A 280 18.39 2.66 0.93
C GLN A 280 17.80 1.70 -0.11
N GLU A 281 16.53 1.36 0.03
CA GLU A 281 15.79 0.47 -0.89
C GLU A 281 15.67 1.05 -2.31
N PHE A 282 15.73 2.38 -2.46
CA PHE A 282 15.63 3.01 -3.79
C PHE A 282 16.74 2.61 -4.75
N ASN A 283 17.86 2.08 -4.25
CA ASN A 283 18.95 1.55 -5.09
C ASN A 283 18.60 0.20 -5.72
N SER A 284 17.65 -0.54 -5.15
CA SER A 284 17.20 -1.86 -5.61
C SER A 284 16.07 -1.76 -6.65
N PHE A 285 15.46 -0.58 -6.79
CA PHE A 285 14.35 -0.36 -7.71
C PHE A 285 14.81 -0.22 -9.16
N GLY A 286 13.99 -0.77 -10.06
CA GLY A 286 14.16 -0.69 -11.51
C GLY A 286 13.56 0.59 -12.09
N ASP A 287 12.84 0.47 -13.22
CA ASP A 287 12.24 1.61 -13.91
C ASP A 287 11.03 2.18 -13.15
N LEU A 288 11.28 3.21 -12.32
CA LEU A 288 10.26 3.89 -11.51
C LEU A 288 9.13 4.55 -12.32
N LYS A 289 9.21 4.65 -13.65
CA LYS A 289 8.06 5.08 -14.48
C LYS A 289 6.89 4.10 -14.40
N LYS A 290 7.17 2.82 -14.17
CA LYS A 290 6.15 1.77 -14.02
C LYS A 290 5.58 1.72 -12.60
N ALA A 291 6.20 2.40 -11.65
CA ALA A 291 5.72 2.44 -10.28
C ALA A 291 4.36 3.13 -10.19
N PHE A 292 3.50 2.62 -9.32
CA PHE A 292 2.20 3.22 -9.06
C PHE A 292 1.87 3.16 -7.58
N CYS A 293 0.92 4.00 -7.17
CA CYS A 293 0.47 4.06 -5.78
C CYS A 293 -1.04 4.17 -5.68
N LEU A 294 -1.59 3.56 -4.62
CA LEU A 294 -3.01 3.54 -4.32
C LEU A 294 -3.26 4.03 -2.90
N HIS A 295 -4.29 4.87 -2.73
CA HIS A 295 -4.73 5.29 -1.41
C HIS A 295 -5.78 4.31 -0.87
N TYR A 296 -5.47 3.71 0.27
CA TYR A 296 -6.37 2.84 1.00
C TYR A 296 -6.94 3.58 2.21
N GLU A 297 -8.08 4.23 2.00
CA GLU A 297 -8.72 5.10 2.99
C GLU A 297 -9.17 4.33 4.25
N ASN A 298 -9.69 3.11 4.09
CA ASN A 298 -10.23 2.30 5.20
C ASN A 298 -9.22 2.06 6.35
N LYS A 299 -7.91 2.03 6.04
CA LYS A 299 -6.84 1.86 7.03
C LYS A 299 -5.91 3.08 7.14
N ASN A 300 -6.20 4.17 6.44
CA ASN A 300 -5.32 5.33 6.33
C ASN A 300 -3.90 4.99 5.83
N GLN A 301 -3.82 4.24 4.72
CA GLN A 301 -2.56 3.74 4.17
C GLN A 301 -2.37 4.16 2.72
N ILE A 302 -1.12 4.32 2.28
CA ILE A 302 -0.77 4.44 0.86
C ILE A 302 0.10 3.26 0.48
N TRP A 303 -0.38 2.47 -0.49
CA TRP A 303 0.32 1.30 -1.01
C TRP A 303 1.12 1.72 -2.24
N TYR A 304 2.41 1.44 -2.22
CA TYR A 304 3.36 1.73 -3.30
C TYR A 304 3.86 0.43 -3.92
N PHE A 305 3.70 0.34 -5.23
CA PHE A 305 4.15 -0.78 -6.04
C PHE A 305 5.37 -0.32 -6.82
N PHE A 306 6.56 -0.74 -6.39
CA PHE A 306 7.82 -0.40 -7.02
C PHE A 306 8.35 -1.60 -7.82
N PRO A 307 8.79 -1.41 -9.07
CA PRO A 307 9.46 -2.46 -9.80
C PRO A 307 10.87 -2.64 -9.26
N TYR A 308 11.32 -3.89 -9.10
CA TYR A 308 12.70 -4.22 -8.75
C TYR A 308 13.53 -4.48 -10.01
N ILE A 309 14.87 -4.31 -9.95
CA ILE A 309 15.76 -4.44 -11.12
C ILE A 309 15.66 -5.83 -11.79
N ASP A 310 15.56 -6.87 -10.98
CA ASP A 310 15.58 -8.28 -11.43
C ASP A 310 14.22 -8.99 -11.30
N GLU A 311 13.14 -8.25 -11.01
CA GLU A 311 11.79 -8.81 -10.92
C GLU A 311 10.84 -8.20 -11.95
N SER A 312 10.06 -9.06 -12.60
CA SER A 312 9.07 -8.63 -13.59
C SER A 312 7.69 -8.33 -13.00
N TYR A 313 7.47 -8.71 -11.73
CA TYR A 313 6.19 -8.63 -11.02
C TYR A 313 6.37 -7.89 -9.70
N TYR A 314 5.25 -7.44 -9.14
CA TYR A 314 5.21 -6.70 -7.87
C TYR A 314 4.97 -7.66 -6.70
N HIS A 315 6.01 -8.35 -6.24
CA HIS A 315 5.92 -9.18 -5.04
C HIS A 315 5.96 -8.36 -3.75
N ILE A 316 6.75 -7.28 -3.75
CA ILE A 316 6.96 -6.44 -2.57
C ILE A 316 6.14 -5.15 -2.74
N VAL A 317 5.20 -4.95 -1.82
CA VAL A 317 4.41 -3.72 -1.72
C VAL A 317 4.85 -2.96 -0.48
N TRP A 318 5.34 -1.74 -0.69
CA TRP A 318 5.71 -0.83 0.39
C TRP A 318 4.50 -0.02 0.80
N ILE A 319 4.18 -0.03 2.08
CA ILE A 319 3.00 0.65 2.55
C ILE A 319 3.37 1.69 3.61
N ASN A 320 2.84 2.89 3.42
CA ASN A 320 3.00 4.02 4.33
C ASN A 320 1.70 4.25 5.10
N ASP A 321 1.74 4.06 6.42
CA ASP A 321 0.72 4.57 7.32
C ASP A 321 1.05 6.04 7.59
N TYR A 322 0.26 6.92 6.98
CA TYR A 322 0.49 8.36 7.06
C TYR A 322 0.05 8.97 8.40
N VAL A 323 -0.73 8.26 9.21
CA VAL A 323 -1.12 8.69 10.56
C VAL A 323 0.01 8.42 11.54
N ASN A 324 0.54 7.19 11.55
CA ASN A 324 1.64 6.80 12.43
C ASN A 324 3.02 7.21 11.89
N LYS A 325 3.10 7.61 10.62
CA LYS A 325 4.33 7.94 9.87
C LYS A 325 5.30 6.78 9.83
N SER A 326 4.78 5.61 9.50
CA SER A 326 5.47 4.33 9.63
C SER A 326 5.37 3.54 8.34
N TRP A 327 6.46 2.85 8.01
CA TRP A 327 6.57 2.04 6.81
C TRP A 327 6.50 0.56 7.18
N TYR A 328 5.82 -0.22 6.36
CA TYR A 328 5.74 -1.67 6.44
C TYR A 328 5.86 -2.27 5.05
N LYS A 329 6.23 -3.54 5.01
CA LYS A 329 6.49 -4.29 3.80
C LYS A 329 5.52 -5.45 3.74
N ARG A 330 4.77 -5.53 2.65
CA ARG A 330 3.88 -6.65 2.33
C ARG A 330 4.54 -7.47 1.23
N ILE A 331 4.74 -8.76 1.46
CA ILE A 331 5.31 -9.70 0.49
C ILE A 331 4.20 -10.63 0.04
N ILE A 332 3.87 -10.54 -1.24
CA ILE A 332 2.79 -11.26 -1.90
C ILE A 332 3.41 -12.40 -2.72
N PRO A 333 3.03 -13.67 -2.50
CA PRO A 333 3.59 -14.79 -3.24
C PRO A 333 3.15 -14.82 -4.71
N GLN A 334 2.01 -14.20 -5.04
CA GLN A 334 1.50 -14.14 -6.41
C GLN A 334 2.26 -13.13 -7.29
N ASN A 335 2.30 -13.39 -8.60
CA ASN A 335 2.93 -12.56 -9.61
C ASN A 335 2.04 -11.36 -9.99
N ILE A 336 1.94 -10.36 -9.12
CA ILE A 336 1.07 -9.20 -9.36
C ILE A 336 1.62 -8.31 -10.48
N LYS A 337 0.75 -7.89 -11.39
CA LYS A 337 1.10 -7.02 -12.53
C LYS A 337 0.46 -5.64 -12.46
N THR A 338 -0.77 -5.56 -11.98
CA THR A 338 -1.52 -4.31 -11.87
C THR A 338 -2.44 -4.33 -10.67
N ALA A 339 -2.84 -3.16 -10.18
CA ALA A 339 -3.79 -3.03 -9.09
C ALA A 339 -4.68 -1.79 -9.28
N CYS A 340 -5.87 -1.82 -8.69
CA CYS A 340 -6.78 -0.68 -8.65
C CYS A 340 -7.51 -0.60 -7.32
N LEU A 341 -8.09 0.58 -7.04
CA LEU A 341 -9.08 0.75 -6.00
C LEU A 341 -10.46 0.51 -6.62
N TYR A 342 -11.26 -0.35 -6.01
CA TYR A 342 -12.65 -0.64 -6.41
C TYR A 342 -13.53 -0.77 -5.17
N ASN A 343 -14.61 0.00 -5.09
CA ASN A 343 -15.50 0.05 -3.90
C ASN A 343 -14.74 0.28 -2.57
N GLY A 344 -13.67 1.09 -2.61
CA GLY A 344 -12.84 1.39 -1.43
C GLY A 344 -11.92 0.26 -0.96
N TYR A 345 -11.83 -0.86 -1.69
CA TYR A 345 -10.86 -1.94 -1.45
C TYR A 345 -9.81 -2.01 -2.56
N ILE A 346 -8.62 -2.50 -2.23
CA ILE A 346 -7.56 -2.73 -3.21
C ILE A 346 -7.78 -4.09 -3.86
N TYR A 347 -7.74 -4.09 -5.19
CA TYR A 347 -7.76 -5.29 -6.00
C TYR A 347 -6.47 -5.37 -6.79
N THR A 348 -5.85 -6.54 -6.79
CA THR A 348 -4.62 -6.85 -7.54
C THR A 348 -4.94 -7.88 -8.61
N ALA A 349 -4.22 -7.83 -9.73
CA ALA A 349 -4.35 -8.84 -10.79
C ALA A 349 -2.99 -9.46 -11.11
N ASP A 350 -2.98 -10.78 -11.28
CA ASP A 350 -1.78 -11.55 -11.62
C ASP A 350 -1.61 -11.79 -13.12
N ASN A 351 -0.53 -12.50 -13.47
CA ASN A 351 -0.24 -12.89 -14.84
C ASN A 351 -1.06 -14.10 -15.34
N GLN A 352 -1.76 -14.82 -14.47
CA GLN A 352 -2.66 -15.92 -14.81
C GLN A 352 -4.11 -15.48 -15.06
N GLY A 353 -4.40 -14.19 -14.89
CA GLY A 353 -5.74 -13.64 -15.10
C GLY A 353 -6.64 -13.70 -13.87
N ILE A 354 -6.08 -13.94 -12.68
CA ILE A 354 -6.80 -13.93 -11.43
C ILE A 354 -6.78 -12.52 -10.84
N ILE A 355 -7.95 -12.08 -10.38
CA ILE A 355 -8.13 -10.84 -9.63
C ILE A 355 -8.31 -11.22 -8.16
N TYR A 356 -7.48 -10.67 -7.29
CA TYR A 356 -7.54 -10.84 -5.85
C TYR A 356 -8.09 -9.59 -5.18
N LYS A 357 -8.87 -9.81 -4.11
CA LYS A 357 -9.21 -8.76 -3.15
C LYS A 357 -8.17 -8.78 -2.03
N GLU A 358 -7.42 -7.71 -1.89
CA GLU A 358 -6.39 -7.55 -0.86
C GLU A 358 -6.99 -7.18 0.51
N ASP A 359 -6.19 -7.38 1.57
CA ASP A 359 -6.55 -7.13 2.97
C ASP A 359 -7.77 -7.94 3.45
N PHE A 360 -7.86 -9.20 3.00
CA PHE A 360 -8.99 -10.08 3.31
C PHE A 360 -8.54 -11.50 3.64
N GLY A 361 -9.14 -12.09 4.68
CA GLY A 361 -8.84 -13.46 5.11
C GLY A 361 -7.49 -13.62 5.82
N THR A 362 -7.15 -14.87 6.13
CA THR A 362 -5.95 -15.27 6.88
C THR A 362 -4.89 -15.94 6.00
N THR A 363 -5.15 -16.09 4.70
CA THR A 363 -4.30 -16.77 3.71
C THR A 363 -4.12 -15.91 2.46
N PHE A 364 -3.08 -16.17 1.68
CA PHE A 364 -2.89 -15.64 0.34
C PHE A 364 -3.51 -16.61 -0.69
N ASN A 365 -4.84 -16.55 -0.86
CA ASN A 365 -5.60 -17.47 -1.70
C ASN A 365 -5.32 -18.96 -1.42
N GLY A 366 -5.31 -19.33 -0.14
CA GLY A 366 -5.02 -20.70 0.32
C GLY A 366 -3.57 -20.95 0.74
N GLU A 367 -2.62 -20.09 0.34
CA GLU A 367 -1.23 -20.15 0.84
C GLU A 367 -1.09 -19.43 2.20
N ALA A 368 -0.13 -19.87 3.02
CA ALA A 368 0.12 -19.22 4.31
C ALA A 368 0.64 -17.78 4.13
N VAL A 369 0.15 -16.86 4.97
CA VAL A 369 0.74 -15.52 5.08
C VAL A 369 2.01 -15.64 5.90
N LYS A 370 3.16 -15.80 5.23
CA LYS A 370 4.47 -15.77 5.89
C LYS A 370 4.72 -14.37 6.46
N PHE A 371 4.94 -14.26 7.76
CA PHE A 371 5.17 -12.97 8.41
C PHE A 371 6.44 -12.99 9.25
N MET A 372 7.04 -11.81 9.39
CA MET A 372 8.24 -11.60 10.18
C MET A 372 8.24 -10.18 10.75
N TRP A 373 8.67 -10.03 12.00
CA TRP A 373 8.90 -8.76 12.65
C TRP A 373 10.23 -8.80 13.38
N LYS A 374 11.15 -7.87 13.06
CA LYS A 374 12.40 -7.67 13.76
C LYS A 374 12.42 -6.32 14.46
N SER A 375 12.54 -6.38 15.78
CA SER A 375 12.85 -5.22 16.61
C SER A 375 14.25 -4.65 16.27
N PRO A 376 14.61 -3.43 16.71
CA PRO A 376 15.96 -2.95 16.60
C PRO A 376 16.84 -3.65 17.63
N PHE A 377 18.17 -3.47 17.58
CA PHE A 377 19.03 -3.94 18.65
C PHE A 377 18.79 -3.13 19.92
N LEU A 378 18.07 -3.72 20.86
CA LEU A 378 17.76 -3.12 22.15
C LEU A 378 18.99 -3.27 23.04
N ALA A 379 19.71 -2.16 23.23
CA ALA A 379 20.83 -2.08 24.15
C ALA A 379 20.41 -2.11 25.63
N ILE A 380 19.11 -2.04 25.93
CA ILE A 380 18.51 -2.10 27.27
C ILE A 380 19.31 -1.29 28.31
N ASN A 381 18.96 -0.01 28.43
CA ASN A 381 19.59 0.96 29.34
C ASN A 381 21.01 1.41 28.96
N SER A 382 22.01 0.52 28.91
CA SER A 382 23.42 0.91 28.64
C SER A 382 24.11 0.03 27.59
N PRO A 383 24.57 0.58 26.45
CA PRO A 383 25.20 -0.21 25.38
C PRO A 383 26.61 -0.71 25.70
N HIS A 384 27.26 -0.21 26.76
CA HIS A 384 28.67 -0.50 27.06
C HIS A 384 28.89 -1.68 28.01
N HIS A 385 27.83 -2.17 28.65
CA HIS A 385 27.88 -3.30 29.59
C HIS A 385 27.02 -4.44 29.07
N ARG A 386 27.47 -5.67 29.35
CA ARG A 386 26.65 -6.86 29.11
C ARG A 386 25.58 -6.97 30.20
N LYS A 387 24.40 -7.42 29.81
CA LYS A 387 23.27 -7.61 30.72
C LYS A 387 22.75 -9.03 30.60
N MET A 388 22.50 -9.62 31.76
CA MET A 388 21.73 -10.85 31.88
C MET A 388 20.26 -10.49 32.11
N ILE A 389 19.36 -11.12 31.35
CA ILE A 389 17.92 -10.93 31.44
C ILE A 389 17.35 -12.24 31.99
N ASP A 390 16.82 -12.22 33.21
CA ASP A 390 16.26 -13.44 33.82
C ASP A 390 14.82 -13.72 33.36
N GLU A 391 14.05 -12.66 33.12
CA GLU A 391 12.66 -12.77 32.71
C GLU A 391 12.32 -11.81 31.56
N PHE A 392 11.78 -12.37 30.47
CA PHE A 392 11.24 -11.62 29.35
C PHE A 392 9.81 -12.08 29.05
N TYR A 393 8.93 -11.12 28.81
CA TYR A 393 7.52 -11.35 28.55
C TYR A 393 7.04 -10.59 27.32
N PHE A 394 6.26 -11.29 26.49
CA PHE A 394 5.39 -10.68 25.51
C PHE A 394 4.08 -10.30 26.16
N LEU A 395 3.66 -9.04 25.98
CA LEU A 395 2.28 -8.67 26.24
C LEU A 395 1.51 -8.91 24.95
N LEU A 396 0.57 -9.87 24.99
CA LEU A 396 -0.25 -10.27 23.85
C LEU A 396 -1.65 -9.71 23.97
N ASP A 397 -2.26 -9.42 22.82
CA ASP A 397 -3.66 -9.02 22.78
C ASP A 397 -4.57 -10.20 23.13
N THR A 398 -5.54 -9.97 24.00
CA THR A 398 -6.44 -11.02 24.45
C THR A 398 -7.55 -11.34 23.47
N GLU A 399 -7.78 -10.53 22.43
CA GLU A 399 -8.89 -10.75 21.47
C GLU A 399 -8.44 -11.54 20.23
N GLN A 400 -7.14 -11.79 20.09
CA GLN A 400 -6.54 -12.47 18.95
C GLN A 400 -5.76 -13.72 19.39
N ASP A 401 -5.82 -14.77 18.58
CA ASP A 401 -4.93 -15.92 18.75
C ASP A 401 -3.49 -15.52 18.43
N ASN A 402 -2.56 -16.05 19.21
CA ASN A 402 -1.13 -15.87 19.04
C ASN A 402 -0.47 -17.24 18.92
N ASN A 403 0.22 -17.47 17.81
CA ASN A 403 0.96 -18.69 17.52
C ASN A 403 2.09 -18.30 16.60
N PHE A 404 3.30 -18.13 17.13
CA PHE A 404 4.45 -17.66 16.36
C PHE A 404 5.75 -18.25 16.89
N ASP A 405 6.75 -18.24 16.03
CA ASP A 405 8.12 -18.61 16.37
C ASP A 405 8.89 -17.36 16.80
N PHE A 406 9.60 -17.47 17.91
CA PHE A 406 10.40 -16.41 18.50
C PHE A 406 11.87 -16.79 18.45
N SER A 407 12.71 -15.90 17.96
CA SER A 407 14.16 -16.05 17.97
C SER A 407 14.86 -14.75 18.36
N VAL A 408 16.08 -14.89 18.90
CA VAL A 408 16.87 -13.76 19.41
C VAL A 408 18.17 -13.65 18.65
N TYR A 409 18.49 -12.43 18.25
CA TYR A 409 19.78 -12.04 17.69
C TYR A 409 20.55 -11.23 18.73
N LYS A 410 21.84 -11.50 18.88
CA LYS A 410 22.65 -10.98 20.00
C LYS A 410 23.79 -10.09 19.52
N ASP A 411 24.22 -9.16 20.38
CA ASP A 411 25.49 -8.43 20.23
C ASP A 411 25.69 -7.73 18.87
N TYR A 412 24.62 -7.15 18.30
CA TYR A 412 24.60 -6.47 16.99
C TYR A 412 24.84 -7.38 15.77
N ASP A 413 24.90 -8.70 15.99
CA ASP A 413 24.93 -9.71 14.95
C ASP A 413 23.50 -9.98 14.46
N SER A 414 23.27 -9.72 13.18
CA SER A 414 21.96 -9.92 12.53
C SER A 414 21.92 -11.17 11.64
N GLU A 415 23.02 -11.91 11.56
CA GLU A 415 23.16 -13.08 10.68
C GLU A 415 22.77 -14.36 11.43
N TYR A 416 23.18 -14.48 12.69
CA TYR A 416 22.96 -15.69 13.49
C TYR A 416 21.95 -15.42 14.62
N SER A 417 20.84 -16.16 14.60
CA SER A 417 19.89 -16.20 15.70
C SER A 417 20.15 -17.41 16.59
N ASP A 418 19.68 -17.33 17.83
CA ASP A 418 19.48 -18.49 18.70
C ASP A 418 18.39 -19.42 18.13
N ASP A 419 18.28 -20.61 18.74
CA ASP A 419 17.21 -21.57 18.46
C ASP A 419 15.84 -20.93 18.68
N SER A 420 14.88 -21.26 17.79
CA SER A 420 13.53 -20.72 17.85
C SER A 420 12.71 -21.38 18.96
N GLU A 421 12.09 -20.57 19.81
CA GLU A 421 11.06 -20.97 20.77
C GLU A 421 9.67 -20.75 20.16
N LYS A 422 8.71 -21.64 20.44
CA LYS A 422 7.33 -21.47 19.98
C LYS A 422 6.48 -20.82 21.07
N ILE A 423 5.90 -19.66 20.77
CA ILE A 423 4.99 -18.94 21.67
C ILE A 423 3.56 -19.17 21.21
N TYR A 424 2.71 -19.57 22.15
CA TYR A 424 1.33 -19.96 21.86
C TYR A 424 0.37 -19.47 22.94
N SER A 425 -0.64 -18.71 22.54
CA SER A 425 -1.74 -18.23 23.39
C SER A 425 -3.03 -18.22 22.57
N ILE A 426 -4.06 -18.95 23.03
CA ILE A 426 -5.38 -19.04 22.35
C ILE A 426 -6.38 -18.11 23.02
N HIS A 427 -7.15 -17.38 22.22
CA HIS A 427 -8.36 -16.71 22.66
C HIS A 427 -9.55 -17.69 22.69
N GLN A 428 -9.93 -18.14 23.89
CA GLN A 428 -10.95 -19.19 24.09
C GLN A 428 -12.43 -18.73 24.03
N ASP A 429 -12.77 -17.68 23.27
CA ASP A 429 -14.19 -17.38 22.97
C ASP A 429 -14.73 -18.19 21.76
N HIS A 430 -13.86 -18.98 21.10
CA HIS A 430 -14.29 -20.00 20.15
C HIS A 430 -14.74 -21.23 20.94
N MET A 431 -16.06 -21.51 20.98
CA MET A 431 -16.54 -22.79 21.53
C MET A 431 -15.92 -23.95 20.73
N ILE A 432 -14.98 -24.66 21.35
CA ILE A 432 -14.38 -25.85 20.79
C ILE A 432 -15.35 -27.00 21.03
N TRP A 433 -16.00 -27.50 19.97
CA TRP A 433 -16.69 -28.79 20.04
C TRP A 433 -15.61 -29.87 19.95
N GLY A 434 -15.22 -30.42 21.10
CA GLY A 434 -14.29 -31.54 21.15
C GLY A 434 -14.94 -32.84 20.68
N ASP A 435 -14.18 -33.64 19.94
CA ASP A 435 -14.46 -35.08 19.80
C ASP A 435 -13.81 -35.81 20.99
N ASP A 436 -14.41 -36.92 21.43
CA ASP A 436 -14.11 -37.61 22.70
C ASP A 436 -12.73 -38.34 22.70
N THR A 437 -11.85 -38.04 21.75
CA THR A 437 -10.64 -38.83 21.47
C THR A 437 -9.32 -38.06 21.48
N ASP A 438 -9.32 -36.74 21.62
CA ASP A 438 -8.09 -35.92 21.64
C ASP A 438 -7.68 -35.56 23.08
N GLU A 439 -6.41 -35.77 23.47
CA GLU A 439 -5.91 -35.42 24.81
C GLU A 439 -6.04 -33.91 25.15
N VAL A 440 -6.21 -33.06 24.13
CA VAL A 440 -6.47 -31.61 24.28
C VAL A 440 -7.92 -31.33 24.71
N THR A 441 -8.88 -32.21 24.43
CA THR A 441 -10.30 -32.01 24.78
C THR A 441 -10.64 -32.43 26.21
N GLU A 442 -9.78 -33.19 26.90
CA GLU A 442 -9.97 -33.55 28.32
C GLU A 442 -10.00 -32.32 29.26
N GLN A 443 -9.35 -31.21 28.88
CA GLN A 443 -9.35 -29.96 29.64
C GLN A 443 -10.56 -29.06 29.34
N CYS A 444 -11.38 -29.43 28.35
CA CYS A 444 -12.50 -28.62 27.84
C CYS A 444 -13.87 -29.28 28.09
N MET A 445 -13.97 -30.21 29.04
CA MET A 445 -15.23 -30.86 29.41
C MET A 445 -15.91 -30.12 30.56
N TRP A 446 -17.25 -30.05 30.54
CA TRP A 446 -18.03 -29.60 31.70
C TRP A 446 -17.71 -30.50 32.89
N THR A 447 -17.40 -29.88 34.03
CA THR A 447 -17.11 -30.63 35.25
C THR A 447 -18.38 -31.38 35.71
N PRO A 448 -18.27 -32.65 36.15
CA PRO A 448 -19.38 -33.33 36.82
C PRO A 448 -19.87 -32.52 38.03
N ASP A 449 -21.19 -32.54 38.28
CA ASP A 449 -21.87 -31.75 39.33
C ASP A 449 -21.31 -32.00 40.76
N ASP A 450 -20.51 -33.05 40.94
CA ASP A 450 -19.97 -33.58 42.18
C ASP A 450 -18.46 -33.34 42.40
N ALA A 451 -17.79 -32.57 41.53
CA ALA A 451 -16.36 -32.27 41.69
C ALA A 451 -16.09 -31.23 42.80
N SER A 452 -15.10 -31.52 43.64
CA SER A 452 -14.78 -30.74 44.85
C SER A 452 -13.98 -29.46 44.62
N VAL A 453 -13.56 -29.17 43.39
CA VAL A 453 -12.80 -27.96 43.04
C VAL A 453 -13.32 -27.42 41.70
N PRO A 454 -13.78 -26.17 41.61
CA PRO A 454 -14.08 -25.55 40.32
C PRO A 454 -12.78 -25.29 39.56
N VAL A 455 -12.76 -25.65 38.28
CA VAL A 455 -11.69 -25.38 37.29
C VAL A 455 -12.35 -24.52 36.21
N TRP A 456 -12.05 -23.26 35.87
CA TRP A 456 -11.35 -22.11 36.47
C TRP A 456 -12.09 -20.85 35.94
N SER A 457 -11.94 -19.70 36.60
CA SER A 457 -11.86 -18.44 35.84
C SER A 457 -10.54 -18.52 35.07
N ILE A 458 -10.59 -18.73 33.75
CA ILE A 458 -9.39 -18.64 32.92
C ILE A 458 -8.86 -17.23 33.11
N ASN A 459 -7.73 -17.10 33.82
CA ASN A 459 -7.01 -15.85 33.83
C ASN A 459 -6.65 -15.58 32.37
N LYS A 460 -7.14 -14.46 31.83
CA LYS A 460 -6.62 -13.88 30.60
C LYS A 460 -5.23 -13.34 30.94
N ASP A 461 -4.28 -14.23 31.21
CA ASP A 461 -2.91 -13.81 31.44
C ASP A 461 -2.39 -13.30 30.10
N THR A 462 -2.31 -11.98 30.00
CA THR A 462 -1.90 -11.27 28.78
C THR A 462 -0.39 -11.37 28.55
N MET A 463 0.32 -12.13 29.38
CA MET A 463 1.77 -12.14 29.48
C MET A 463 2.30 -13.54 29.23
N GLU A 464 2.96 -13.74 28.09
CA GLU A 464 3.64 -14.99 27.76
C GLU A 464 5.14 -14.85 27.99
N LYS A 465 5.73 -15.79 28.75
CA LYS A 465 7.16 -15.80 29.03
C LYS A 465 7.91 -16.34 27.82
N ALA A 466 9.05 -15.73 27.50
CA ALA A 466 10.00 -16.24 26.51
C ALA A 466 11.41 -16.13 27.06
N GLU A 467 12.31 -17.02 26.61
CA GLU A 467 13.66 -17.10 27.16
C GLU A 467 14.67 -16.28 26.34
N ILE A 468 15.50 -15.50 27.05
CA ILE A 468 16.66 -14.84 26.46
C ILE A 468 17.88 -15.34 27.22
N SER A 469 18.70 -16.15 26.55
CA SER A 469 19.86 -16.77 27.17
C SER A 469 21.09 -15.87 27.14
N GLU A 470 22.02 -16.14 28.06
CA GLU A 470 23.34 -15.53 28.15
C GLU A 470 23.35 -14.03 28.50
N SER A 471 24.56 -13.50 28.68
CA SER A 471 24.82 -12.11 28.99
C SER A 471 25.15 -11.34 27.72
N ASN A 472 24.29 -10.38 27.35
CA ASN A 472 24.30 -9.74 26.03
C ASN A 472 24.48 -8.21 26.14
N TYR A 473 25.23 -7.61 25.21
CA TYR A 473 25.31 -6.15 25.06
C TYR A 473 24.03 -5.56 24.48
N SER A 474 23.40 -6.27 23.56
CA SER A 474 22.13 -5.89 22.95
C SER A 474 21.40 -7.12 22.45
N VAL A 475 20.08 -7.04 22.40
CA VAL A 475 19.22 -8.11 21.88
C VAL A 475 18.30 -7.56 20.81
N GLN A 476 18.14 -8.28 19.71
CA GLN A 476 17.13 -8.05 18.70
C GLN A 476 16.17 -9.24 18.72
N LEU A 477 14.92 -8.92 19.03
CA LEU A 477 13.80 -9.86 19.02
C LEU A 477 13.32 -10.04 17.57
N CYS A 478 13.12 -11.30 17.16
CA CYS A 478 12.53 -11.69 15.90
C CYS A 478 11.30 -12.56 16.16
N VAL A 479 10.17 -12.19 15.56
CA VAL A 479 8.92 -12.94 15.61
C VAL A 479 8.55 -13.32 14.19
N SER A 480 8.31 -14.59 13.91
CA SER A 480 8.01 -15.09 12.57
C SER A 480 6.94 -16.17 12.57
N GLY A 481 6.34 -16.40 11.40
CA GLY A 481 5.50 -17.56 11.17
C GLY A 481 5.38 -17.85 9.68
N GLU A 482 5.37 -19.14 9.33
CA GLU A 482 5.25 -19.67 7.98
C GLU A 482 4.00 -20.53 7.75
N GLU A 483 3.32 -20.95 8.81
CA GLU A 483 2.15 -21.82 8.74
C GLU A 483 0.83 -21.04 8.71
N ILE A 484 -0.22 -21.66 8.17
CA ILE A 484 -1.57 -21.06 8.07
C ILE A 484 -2.17 -20.78 9.46
N THR A 485 -1.88 -21.64 10.43
CA THR A 485 -2.37 -21.56 11.81
C THR A 485 -1.61 -20.54 12.66
N GLN A 486 -0.49 -20.02 12.16
CA GLN A 486 0.32 -19.06 12.90
C GLN A 486 -0.24 -17.65 12.77
N SER A 487 -0.22 -16.92 13.88
CA SER A 487 -0.78 -15.58 14.03
C SER A 487 0.02 -14.81 15.08
N CYS A 488 -0.03 -13.49 15.01
CA CYS A 488 0.73 -12.63 15.91
C CYS A 488 -0.06 -11.36 16.16
N ALA A 489 -0.22 -10.98 17.43
CA ALA A 489 -0.86 -9.78 17.93
C ALA A 489 -0.17 -9.38 19.26
N ILE A 490 0.96 -8.68 19.14
CA ILE A 490 1.81 -8.25 20.26
C ILE A 490 1.51 -6.79 20.60
N ILE A 491 1.15 -6.49 21.85
CA ILE A 491 0.85 -5.14 22.33
C ILE A 491 2.02 -4.50 23.10
N GLY A 492 2.98 -5.30 23.58
CA GLY A 492 4.13 -4.79 24.29
C GLY A 492 5.18 -5.84 24.62
N LEU A 493 6.30 -5.35 25.15
CA LEU A 493 7.45 -6.14 25.55
C LEU A 493 7.87 -5.74 26.96
N GLN A 494 8.18 -6.71 27.82
CA GLN A 494 8.60 -6.43 29.19
C GLN A 494 9.81 -7.28 29.57
N PHE A 495 10.88 -6.58 29.96
CA PHE A 495 12.11 -7.16 30.47
C PHE A 495 12.14 -6.94 31.98
N ARG A 496 12.17 -8.03 32.75
CA ARG A 496 12.25 -8.03 34.21
C ARG A 496 13.58 -8.61 34.65
N GLU A 497 13.96 -8.29 35.89
CA GLU A 497 15.15 -8.87 36.52
C GLU A 497 16.43 -8.73 35.67
N ILE A 498 16.67 -7.54 35.13
CA ILE A 498 17.90 -7.26 34.38
C ILE A 498 19.05 -7.00 35.36
N TYR A 499 20.17 -7.71 35.17
CA TYR A 499 21.41 -7.58 35.92
C TYR A 499 22.56 -7.17 34.99
N ASN A 500 23.46 -6.31 35.46
CA ASN A 500 24.73 -6.09 34.76
C ASN A 500 25.66 -7.25 35.10
N ASP A 501 26.28 -7.82 34.07
CA ASP A 501 27.32 -8.82 34.22
C ASP A 501 28.65 -8.07 34.37
N ASP A 502 29.20 -8.08 35.60
CA ASP A 502 30.43 -7.37 35.99
C ASP A 502 31.70 -8.12 35.55
#